data_AF-A0A956YLP2-F1
#
_entry.id   AF-A0A956YLP2-F1
#
_cell.length_a   1.000
_cell.length_b   1.000
_cell.length_c   1.000
_cell.angle_alpha   90.00
_cell.angle_beta   90.00
_cell.angle_gamma   90.00
#
_symmetry.space_group_name_H-M   'P 1'
#
loop_
_entity.id
_entity.type
_entity.pdbx_description
1 polymer ?
#
loop_
_entity_poly.entity_id
_entity_poly.type
_entity_poly.pdbx_seq_one_letter_code
_entity_poly.pdbx_strand_id
1 'polypeptide(L)' 'MTKVLKLALLGPLHITIDDEPLIGLDSGKAQALLCFLAVNGRSHSRHALANLLWGELPESDARRNLRGELLKLRRLLEPY' A
#
# COMPACT_ATOMS: atom_id res chain seq x y z
N MET A 1 -1.14 -5.69 -21.92
CA MET A 1 -2.40 -6.19 -21.31
C MET A 1 -2.54 -5.52 -19.96
N THR A 2 -3.68 -4.92 -19.67
CA THR A 2 -3.96 -4.30 -18.37
C THR A 2 -4.38 -5.42 -17.40
N LYS A 3 -3.66 -5.60 -16.29
CA LYS A 3 -4.09 -6.46 -15.19
C LYS A 3 -5.03 -5.69 -14.27
N VAL A 4 -5.96 -6.39 -13.62
CA VAL A 4 -6.94 -5.78 -12.72
C VAL A 4 -6.54 -6.07 -11.28
N LEU A 5 -6.25 -5.01 -10.51
CA LEU A 5 -6.10 -5.08 -9.06
C LEU A 5 -7.49 -5.04 -8.41
N LYS A 6 -7.85 -6.08 -7.65
CA LYS A 6 -9.10 -6.14 -6.87
C LYS A 6 -8.79 -6.13 -5.38
N LEU A 7 -9.56 -5.33 -4.64
CA LEU A 7 -9.45 -5.18 -3.18
C LEU A 7 -10.81 -5.45 -2.55
N ALA A 8 -10.91 -6.45 -1.68
CA ALA A 8 -12.06 -6.68 -0.81
C ALA A 8 -11.72 -6.23 0.61
N LEU A 9 -12.44 -5.21 1.10
CA LEU A 9 -12.11 -4.51 2.35
C LEU A 9 -13.19 -4.64 3.44
N LEU A 10 -14.42 -4.99 3.07
CA LEU A 10 -15.57 -5.10 3.98
C LEU A 10 -15.73 -6.55 4.46
N GLY A 11 -14.76 -7.01 5.23
CA GLY A 11 -14.60 -8.39 5.64
C GLY A 11 -13.11 -8.72 5.77
N PRO A 12 -12.72 -10.01 5.68
CA PRO A 12 -11.32 -10.37 5.55
C PRO A 12 -10.68 -9.66 4.35
N LEU A 13 -9.48 -9.13 4.54
CA LEU A 13 -8.75 -8.45 3.48
C LEU A 13 -8.34 -9.46 2.40
N HIS A 14 -8.81 -9.22 1.17
CA HIS A 14 -8.34 -9.95 -0.01
C HIS A 14 -7.77 -8.97 -1.04
N ILE A 15 -6.58 -9.27 -1.54
CA ILE A 15 -5.86 -8.49 -2.55
C ILE A 15 -5.47 -9.44 -3.68
N THR A 16 -6.00 -9.22 -4.87
CA THR A 16 -5.72 -10.08 -6.04
C THR A 16 -5.35 -9.25 -7.27
N ILE A 17 -4.54 -9.85 -8.14
CA ILE A 17 -4.25 -9.36 -9.49
C ILE A 17 -4.75 -10.43 -10.46
N ASP A 18 -5.68 -10.07 -11.35
CA ASP A 18 -6.30 -11.02 -12.28
C ASP A 18 -6.85 -12.28 -11.56
N ASP A 19 -7.48 -12.06 -10.40
CA ASP A 19 -8.05 -13.08 -9.51
C ASP A 19 -7.05 -14.00 -8.78
N GLU A 20 -5.74 -13.80 -9.00
CA GLU A 20 -4.68 -14.49 -8.25
C GLU A 20 -4.26 -13.69 -7.01
N PRO A 21 -4.09 -14.33 -5.83
CA PRO A 21 -3.62 -13.66 -4.62
C PRO A 21 -2.30 -12.90 -4.83
N LEU A 22 -2.25 -11.65 -4.35
CA LEU A 22 -1.01 -10.87 -4.40
C LEU A 22 -0.01 -11.39 -3.36
N ILE A 23 1.00 -12.12 -3.83
CA ILE A 23 2.06 -12.66 -2.98
C ILE A 23 3.12 -11.60 -2.67
N GLY A 24 3.62 -11.61 -1.43
CA GLY A 24 4.73 -10.77 -0.99
C GLY A 24 4.31 -9.45 -0.34
N LEU A 25 3.01 -9.15 -0.20
CA LEU A 25 2.49 -8.00 0.53
C LEU A 25 2.01 -8.39 1.95
N ASP A 26 2.92 -8.91 2.76
CA ASP A 26 2.57 -9.51 4.07
C ASP A 26 2.56 -8.51 5.24
N SER A 27 3.10 -7.30 5.04
CA SER A 27 3.12 -6.24 6.05
C SER A 27 1.75 -5.60 6.14
N GLY A 28 1.13 -5.62 7.33
CA GLY A 28 -0.17 -4.97 7.56
C GLY A 28 -0.14 -3.47 7.23
N LYS A 29 1.01 -2.79 7.41
CA LYS A 29 1.17 -1.37 7.02
C LYS A 29 1.29 -1.19 5.51
N ALA A 30 1.92 -2.14 4.82
CA ALA A 30 1.99 -2.13 3.35
C ALA A 30 0.60 -2.35 2.73
N GLN A 31 -0.15 -3.30 3.28
CA GLN A 31 -1.55 -3.57 2.93
C GLN A 31 -2.43 -2.35 3.18
N ALA A 32 -2.34 -1.75 4.37
CA ALA A 32 -3.07 -0.53 4.71
C ALA A 32 -2.72 0.64 3.78
N LEU A 33 -1.45 0.82 3.43
CA LEU A 33 -1.01 1.85 2.47
C LEU A 33 -1.67 1.67 1.10
N LEU A 34 -1.65 0.45 0.56
CA LEU A 34 -2.28 0.15 -0.73
C LEU A 34 -3.79 0.42 -0.69
N CYS A 35 -4.49 -0.11 0.31
CA CYS A 35 -5.93 0.04 0.44
C CYS A 35 -6.32 1.52 0.60
N PHE A 36 -5.57 2.26 1.44
CA PHE A 36 -5.82 3.68 1.65
C PHE A 36 -5.69 4.48 0.35
N LEU A 37 -4.61 4.27 -0.41
CA LEU A 37 -4.39 4.97 -1.68
C LEU A 37 -5.47 4.63 -2.72
N ALA A 38 -5.83 3.35 -2.82
CA ALA A 38 -6.83 2.89 -3.79
C ALA A 38 -8.23 3.44 -3.49
N VAL A 39 -8.64 3.46 -2.22
CA VAL A 39 -9.96 3.97 -1.81
C VAL A 39 -10.06 5.48 -1.94
N ASN A 40 -8.99 6.22 -1.64
CA ASN A 40 -9.02 7.69 -1.67
C ASN A 40 -8.87 8.26 -3.09
N GLY A 41 -8.21 7.56 -4.01
CA GLY A 41 -8.14 7.92 -5.44
C GLY A 41 -7.49 9.29 -5.73
N ARG A 42 -6.76 9.88 -4.79
CA ARG A 42 -6.13 11.20 -4.91
C ARG A 42 -4.68 11.18 -4.45
N SER A 43 -3.93 12.23 -4.81
CA SER A 43 -2.58 12.42 -4.30
C SER A 43 -2.59 12.77 -2.81
N HIS A 44 -1.68 12.15 -2.04
CA HIS A 44 -1.46 12.43 -0.63
C HIS A 44 -0.01 12.83 -0.39
N SER A 45 0.23 13.74 0.57
CA SER A 45 1.59 14.10 0.94
C SER A 45 2.28 12.94 1.64
N ARG A 46 3.59 12.81 1.43
CA ARG A 46 4.39 11.77 2.11
C ARG A 46 4.36 11.94 3.63
N HIS A 47 4.32 13.18 4.12
CA HIS A 47 4.22 13.45 5.55
C HIS A 47 2.90 12.91 6.13
N ALA A 48 1.76 13.15 5.47
CA ALA A 48 0.47 12.63 5.92
C ALA A 48 0.43 11.09 5.94
N LEU A 49 0.95 10.44 4.89
CA LEU A 49 1.00 8.98 4.82
C LEU A 49 1.96 8.37 5.87
N ALA A 50 3.10 9.04 6.12
CA ALA A 50 4.05 8.62 7.14
C ALA A 50 3.43 8.69 8.54
N ASN A 51 2.78 9.80 8.87
CA ASN A 51 2.11 9.97 10.17
C ASN A 51 0.92 9.01 10.34
N LEU A 52 0.15 8.76 9.27
CA LEU A 52 -1.00 7.84 9.32
C LEU A 52 -0.60 6.42 9.75
N LEU A 53 0.54 5.92 9.25
CA LEU A 53 0.94 4.50 9.43
C LEU A 53 2.06 4.32 10.47
N TRP A 54 2.83 5.36 10.77
CA TRP A 54 3.98 5.32 11.67
C TRP A 54 4.09 6.56 12.57
N GLY A 55 2.97 7.20 12.93
CA GLY A 55 2.96 8.44 13.73
C GLY A 55 3.67 8.37 15.09
N GLU A 56 3.81 7.17 15.66
CA GLU A 56 4.53 6.94 16.91
C GLU A 56 6.06 6.92 16.77
N LEU A 57 6.59 6.94 15.53
CA LEU A 57 8.03 6.95 15.26
C LEU A 57 8.54 8.38 15.03
N PRO A 58 9.84 8.62 15.26
CA PRO A 58 10.49 9.84 14.77
C PRO A 58 10.23 10.05 13.26
N GLU A 59 10.04 11.30 12.83
CA GLU A 59 9.64 11.60 11.44
C GLU A 59 10.61 11.01 10.40
N SER A 60 11.92 11.01 10.70
CA SER A 60 12.95 10.40 9.85
C SER A 60 12.70 8.90 9.61
N ASP A 61 12.32 8.17 10.65
CA ASP A 61 12.05 6.73 10.61
C ASP A 61 10.72 6.45 9.91
N ALA A 62 9.68 7.22 10.22
CA ALA A 62 8.38 7.12 9.55
C ALA A 62 8.50 7.33 8.03
N ARG A 63 9.25 8.35 7.59
CA ARG A 63 9.51 8.61 6.17
C ARG A 63 10.40 7.54 5.53
N ARG A 64 11.38 6.98 6.25
CA ARG A 64 12.20 5.86 5.76
C ARG A 64 11.32 4.64 5.49
N ASN A 65 10.44 4.28 6.42
CA ASN A 65 9.53 3.16 6.29
C ASN A 65 8.55 3.37 5.13
N LEU A 66 7.93 4.56 5.03
CA LEU A 66 7.05 4.90 3.91
C LEU A 66 7.75 4.72 2.56
N ARG A 67 9.01 5.18 2.43
CA ARG A 67 9.78 5.02 1.19
C ARG A 67 9.99 3.54 0.84
N GLY A 68 10.30 2.71 1.84
CA GLY A 68 10.45 1.27 1.66
C GLY A 68 9.17 0.59 1.18
N GLU A 69 8.04 0.90 1.82
CA GLU A 69 6.74 0.31 1.45
C GLU A 69 6.26 0.79 0.08
N LEU A 70 6.45 2.06 -0.27
CA LEU A 70 6.15 2.56 -1.62
C LEU A 70 7.00 1.88 -2.70
N LEU A 71 8.28 1.62 -2.44
CA LEU A 71 9.14 0.88 -3.37
C LEU A 71 8.66 -0.56 -3.53
N LYS A 72 8.27 -1.21 -2.43
CA LYS A 72 7.72 -2.56 -2.43
C LYS A 72 6.42 -2.64 -3.23
N LEU A 73 5.48 -1.73 -2.99
CA LEU A 73 4.22 -1.65 -3.74
C LEU A 73 4.45 -1.48 -5.24
N ARG A 74 5.37 -0.57 -5.64
CA ARG A 74 5.70 -0.39 -7.06
C ARG A 74 6.19 -1.68 -7.70
N ARG A 75 7.15 -2.36 -7.07
CA ARG A 75 7.70 -3.63 -7.58
C ARG A 75 6.65 -4.73 -7.71
N LEU A 76 5.73 -4.82 -6.75
CA LEU A 76 4.67 -5.83 -6.74
C LEU A 76 3.57 -5.56 -7.77
N LEU A 77 3.39 -4.30 -8.18
CA LEU A 77 2.31 -3.86 -9.04
C LEU A 77 2.77 -3.50 -10.48
N GLU A 78 4.06 -3.61 -10.82
CA GLU A 78 4.56 -3.37 -12.18
C GLU A 78 3.92 -4.34 -13.22
N PRO A 79 3.61 -3.90 -14.46
CA PRO A 79 4.19 -2.77 -15.20
C PRO A 79 3.17 -1.67 -15.54
N TYR A 80 2.89 -0.75 -14.61
CA TYR A 80 2.12 0.47 -14.85
C TYR A 80 2.94 1.73 -14.58
#